data_AF-A0A2E5B9N1-F1
#
_entry.id   AF-A0A2E5B9N1-F1
#
_cell.length_a   1.000
_cell.length_b   1.000
_cell.length_c   1.000
_cell.angle_alpha   90.00
_cell.angle_beta   90.00
_cell.angle_gamma   90.00
#
_symmetry.space_group_name_H-M   'P 1'
#
loop_
_entity.id
_entity.type
_entity.pdbx_description
1 polymer ?
#
loop_
_entity_poly.entity_id
_entity_poly.type
_entity_poly.pdbx_seq_one_letter_code
_entity_poly.pdbx_strand_id
1 'polypeptide(L)'
;MAYFTYLPDVMVRTSSYRQNNVDPYKLAKNLFRRIKIREKLEDVILGFDQYTISINERPDQVAYKKYGNMQFDWIVLLCNNITNVYEEWPMAEDELERYIDNTYEEDADSIHHWVTQRITDTRGRILVKEDRVVGEDYTYTRPDGTLIPKEETVRPISVYDHETMKNDYKRNIYLLKKEFINGFIEEFSTLCGYLPNSETDDTTGAKKSLNTTQEQFQTVKPTYSTNIGETSSIEFASEADYSSREFDTSAASIEAGDVLSDGSTVVTSNTTAGVSDDGSTTNQYGSS
;
A
#
# COMPACT_ATOMS: atom_id res chain seq x y z
N MET A 1 22.29 5.88 1.66
CA MET A 1 21.10 6.37 0.92
C MET A 1 21.07 7.88 1.03
N ALA A 2 21.58 8.60 0.02
CA ALA A 2 21.73 10.05 0.07
C ALA A 2 20.37 10.79 -0.02
N TYR A 3 19.40 10.24 -0.78
CA TYR A 3 18.09 10.86 -1.01
C TYR A 3 17.33 11.23 0.27
N PHE A 4 17.11 10.25 1.16
CA PHE A 4 16.29 10.46 2.37
C PHE A 4 16.93 11.40 3.39
N THR A 5 18.23 11.71 3.25
CA THR A 5 18.90 12.69 4.11
C THR A 5 18.43 14.10 3.81
N TYR A 6 18.08 14.41 2.56
CA TYR A 6 17.60 15.73 2.14
C TYR A 6 16.14 15.99 2.51
N LEU A 7 15.36 14.94 2.82
CA LEU A 7 13.98 15.11 3.27
C LEU A 7 13.95 15.71 4.68
N PRO A 8 13.03 16.65 4.93
CA PRO A 8 12.94 17.28 6.23
C PRO A 8 12.32 16.31 7.24
N ASP A 9 12.61 16.55 8.52
CA ASP A 9 12.12 15.69 9.60
C ASP A 9 10.70 16.07 10.04
N VAL A 10 9.91 15.08 10.44
CA VAL A 10 8.56 15.25 10.96
C VAL A 10 8.39 14.43 12.23
N MET A 11 7.78 15.03 13.24
CA MET A 11 7.40 14.33 14.47
C MET A 11 6.07 13.61 14.23
N VAL A 12 6.13 12.29 14.14
CA VAL A 12 4.96 11.43 13.98
C VAL A 12 4.55 10.88 15.33
N ARG A 13 3.27 10.98 15.65
CA ARG A 13 2.71 10.41 16.88
C ARG A 13 2.56 8.89 16.72
N THR A 14 3.03 8.11 17.68
CA THR A 14 2.98 6.63 17.61
C THR A 14 1.82 6.02 18.39
N SER A 15 1.22 6.76 19.33
CA SER A 15 0.08 6.30 20.13
C SER A 15 -0.83 7.47 20.51
N SER A 16 -2.12 7.20 20.61
CA SER A 16 -3.13 8.15 21.09
C SER A 16 -3.07 8.41 22.59
N TYR A 17 -2.37 7.57 23.37
CA TYR A 17 -2.26 7.72 24.81
C TYR A 17 -0.88 8.27 25.22
N ARG A 18 -0.90 9.15 26.21
CA ARG A 18 0.31 9.65 26.87
C ARG A 18 0.84 8.54 27.77
N GLN A 19 2.11 8.16 27.62
CA GLN A 19 2.76 7.25 28.55
C GLN A 19 3.67 8.07 29.46
N ASN A 20 3.56 7.91 30.78
CA ASN A 20 4.38 8.61 31.77
C ASN A 20 4.39 10.14 31.59
N ASN A 21 3.24 10.73 31.26
CA ASN A 21 3.10 12.18 31.04
C ASN A 21 3.98 12.77 29.91
N VAL A 22 4.45 11.93 28.97
CA VAL A 22 5.19 12.33 27.76
C VAL A 22 4.36 11.98 26.54
N ASP A 23 4.22 12.94 25.61
CA ASP A 23 3.53 12.68 24.35
C ASP A 23 4.37 11.78 23.45
N PRO A 24 3.81 10.67 22.93
CA PRO A 24 4.56 9.66 22.19
C PRO A 24 4.81 10.12 20.75
N TYR A 25 5.76 11.04 20.57
CA TYR A 25 6.25 11.45 19.26
C TYR A 25 7.57 10.73 18.94
N LYS A 26 7.71 10.26 17.70
CA LYS A 26 8.99 9.82 17.13
C LYS A 26 9.39 10.72 15.98
N LEU A 27 10.69 11.00 15.89
CA LEU A 27 11.28 11.67 14.75
C LEU A 27 11.34 10.70 13.57
N ALA A 28 10.79 11.10 12.44
CA ALA A 28 10.83 10.37 11.18
C ALA A 28 11.10 11.32 10.01
N LYS A 29 11.57 10.78 8.88
CA LYS A 29 11.69 11.55 7.63
C LYS A 29 10.32 11.75 6.98
N ASN A 30 10.06 12.95 6.46
CA ASN A 30 8.80 13.24 5.79
C ASN A 30 8.76 12.68 4.37
N LEU A 31 8.12 11.52 4.20
CA LEU A 31 7.91 10.88 2.90
C LEU A 31 6.70 11.43 2.12
N PHE A 32 5.86 12.26 2.75
CA PHE A 32 4.67 12.83 2.11
C PHE A 32 5.00 14.00 1.18
N ARG A 33 6.24 14.48 1.22
CA ARG A 33 6.74 15.50 0.30
C ARG A 33 7.43 14.84 -0.88
N ARG A 34 6.84 15.02 -2.06
CA ARG A 34 7.42 14.61 -3.35
C ARG A 34 7.69 15.86 -4.18
N ILE A 35 8.91 15.97 -4.70
CA ILE A 35 9.29 16.97 -5.68
C ILE A 35 9.23 16.32 -7.06
N LYS A 36 8.68 17.03 -8.03
CA LYS A 36 8.61 16.63 -9.43
C LYS A 36 9.16 17.76 -10.29
N ILE A 37 9.90 17.42 -11.35
CA ILE A 37 10.28 18.39 -12.38
C ILE A 37 9.03 18.82 -13.12
N ARG A 38 8.90 20.13 -13.37
CA ARG A 38 7.77 20.66 -14.12
C ARG A 38 7.81 20.14 -15.56
N GLU A 39 6.73 19.50 -16.01
CA GLU A 39 6.60 18.92 -17.36
C GLU A 39 6.91 19.92 -18.49
N LYS A 40 6.52 21.19 -18.31
CA LYS A 40 6.80 22.26 -19.30
C LYS A 40 8.28 22.61 -19.46
N LEU A 41 9.14 22.18 -18.54
CA LEU A 41 10.60 22.36 -18.64
C LEU A 41 11.28 21.24 -19.44
N GLU A 42 10.56 20.16 -19.78
CA GLU A 42 11.08 19.07 -20.61
C GLU A 42 11.44 19.56 -22.03
N ASP A 43 10.75 20.59 -22.53
CA ASP A 43 11.08 21.27 -23.81
C ASP A 43 12.35 22.13 -23.73
N VAL A 44 12.85 22.47 -22.54
CA VAL A 44 14.11 23.21 -22.36
C VAL A 44 15.27 22.21 -22.36
N ILE A 45 15.53 21.70 -23.57
CA ILE A 45 16.55 20.73 -24.02
C ILE A 45 18.00 21.04 -23.58
N LEU A 46 18.27 22.15 -22.89
CA LEU A 46 19.64 22.59 -22.63
C LEU A 46 20.35 21.77 -21.53
N GLY A 47 19.60 21.14 -20.61
CA GLY A 47 20.14 20.47 -19.42
C GLY A 47 20.19 18.94 -19.45
N PHE A 48 19.49 18.28 -20.38
CA PHE A 48 19.34 16.82 -20.41
C PHE A 48 20.05 16.19 -21.60
N ASP A 49 20.60 15.00 -21.37
CA ASP A 49 21.12 14.11 -22.41
C ASP A 49 20.23 12.87 -22.50
N GLN A 50 19.89 12.45 -23.71
CA GLN A 50 19.22 11.17 -23.93
C GLN A 50 20.19 10.02 -23.67
N TYR A 51 19.74 9.00 -22.94
CA TYR A 51 20.50 7.79 -22.63
C TYR A 51 19.63 6.57 -22.85
N THR A 52 20.19 5.54 -23.50
CA THR A 52 19.54 4.25 -23.67
C THR A 52 20.16 3.26 -22.69
N ILE A 53 19.33 2.72 -21.80
CA ILE A 53 19.73 1.78 -20.75
C ILE A 53 20.20 0.47 -21.38
N SER A 54 21.36 -0.01 -20.94
CA SER A 54 21.89 -1.31 -21.37
C SER A 54 21.10 -2.46 -20.75
N ILE A 55 21.19 -3.66 -21.32
CA ILE A 55 20.53 -4.85 -20.76
C ILE A 55 21.01 -5.08 -19.32
N ASN A 56 20.07 -5.36 -18.41
CA ASN A 56 20.31 -5.63 -16.99
C ASN A 56 21.06 -4.50 -16.24
N GLU A 57 20.93 -3.27 -16.72
CA GLU A 57 21.52 -2.11 -16.07
C GLU A 57 20.54 -1.52 -15.07
N ARG A 58 20.98 -1.42 -13.81
CA ARG A 58 20.19 -0.85 -12.71
C ARG A 58 20.40 0.67 -12.57
N PRO A 59 19.47 1.41 -11.95
CA PRO A 59 19.59 2.86 -11.79
C PRO A 59 20.89 3.32 -11.09
N ASP A 60 21.38 2.55 -10.11
CA ASP A 60 22.65 2.81 -9.40
C ASP A 60 23.86 2.73 -10.34
N GLN A 61 23.84 1.79 -11.28
CA GLN A 61 24.89 1.62 -12.29
C GLN A 61 24.86 2.74 -13.33
N VAL A 62 23.66 3.14 -13.79
CA VAL A 62 23.49 4.30 -14.69
C VAL A 62 24.06 5.56 -14.04
N ALA A 63 23.71 5.81 -12.77
CA ALA A 63 24.20 6.94 -11.99
C ALA A 63 25.73 6.90 -11.83
N TYR A 64 26.31 5.73 -11.59
CA TYR A 64 27.77 5.58 -11.54
C TYR A 64 28.44 5.93 -12.86
N LYS A 65 27.93 5.41 -13.99
CA LYS A 65 28.49 5.70 -15.33
C LYS A 65 28.38 7.18 -15.71
N LYS A 66 27.25 7.82 -15.42
CA LYS A 66 27.00 9.22 -15.81
C LYS A 66 27.65 10.22 -14.86
N TYR A 67 27.54 9.99 -13.55
CA TYR A 67 27.89 10.97 -12.52
C TYR A 67 29.13 10.60 -11.71
N GLY A 68 29.57 9.34 -11.74
CA GLY A 68 30.70 8.83 -10.96
C GLY A 68 30.34 8.45 -9.53
N ASN A 69 29.06 8.51 -9.15
CA ASN A 69 28.58 8.14 -7.82
C ASN A 69 27.25 7.38 -7.91
N MET A 70 27.22 6.18 -7.33
CA MET A 70 26.04 5.31 -7.26
C MET A 70 24.90 5.91 -6.40
N GLN A 71 25.20 6.82 -5.47
CA GLN A 71 24.22 7.44 -4.58
C GLN A 71 23.31 8.48 -5.26
N PHE A 72 23.54 8.76 -6.54
CA PHE A 72 22.74 9.67 -7.36
C PHE A 72 21.71 8.92 -8.23
N ASP A 73 21.42 7.67 -7.88
CA ASP A 73 20.35 6.85 -8.46
C ASP A 73 18.99 7.55 -8.42
N TRP A 74 18.65 8.18 -7.29
CA TRP A 74 17.39 8.93 -7.14
C TRP A 74 17.27 10.12 -8.10
N ILE A 75 18.39 10.72 -8.53
CA ILE A 75 18.36 11.82 -9.52
C ILE A 75 17.90 11.26 -10.86
N VAL A 76 18.43 10.09 -11.26
CA VAL A 76 18.03 9.40 -12.50
C VAL A 76 16.53 9.11 -12.48
N LEU A 77 16.03 8.58 -11.36
CA LEU A 77 14.61 8.26 -11.19
C LEU A 77 13.73 9.52 -11.23
N LEU A 78 14.14 10.58 -10.52
CA LEU A 78 13.39 11.84 -10.46
C LEU A 78 13.33 12.53 -11.82
N CYS A 79 14.43 12.55 -12.57
CA CYS A 79 14.48 13.12 -13.92
C CYS A 79 13.47 12.50 -14.89
N ASN A 80 13.23 11.20 -14.76
CA ASN A 80 12.28 10.45 -15.60
C ASN A 80 10.91 10.30 -14.94
N ASN A 81 10.69 10.99 -13.81
CA ASN A 81 9.47 10.91 -13.02
C ASN A 81 9.08 9.47 -12.63
N ILE A 82 10.07 8.59 -12.47
CA ILE A 82 9.86 7.19 -12.17
C ILE A 82 9.40 7.04 -10.72
N THR A 83 8.24 6.40 -10.53
CA THR A 83 7.67 6.14 -9.19
C THR A 83 7.88 4.72 -8.74
N ASN A 84 7.62 3.77 -9.62
CA ASN A 84 7.76 2.34 -9.36
C ASN A 84 8.93 1.81 -10.19
N VAL A 85 10.08 1.64 -9.54
CA VAL A 85 11.29 1.13 -10.20
C VAL A 85 11.08 -0.28 -10.74
N TYR A 86 10.22 -1.10 -10.16
CA TYR A 86 10.02 -2.47 -10.62
C TYR A 86 9.20 -2.56 -11.91
N GLU A 87 8.25 -1.64 -12.11
CA GLU A 87 7.34 -1.67 -13.27
C GLU A 87 7.78 -0.72 -14.39
N GLU A 88 8.35 0.43 -14.04
CA GLU A 88 8.68 1.48 -15.01
C GLU A 88 10.13 1.40 -15.50
N TRP A 89 11.01 0.69 -14.80
CA TRP A 89 12.37 0.45 -15.26
C TRP A 89 12.39 -0.68 -16.31
N PRO A 90 13.27 -0.61 -17.33
CA PRO A 90 13.38 -1.71 -18.29
C PRO A 90 13.85 -3.00 -17.61
N MET A 91 13.11 -4.07 -17.86
CA MET A 91 13.40 -5.41 -17.33
C MET A 91 14.41 -6.12 -18.22
N ALA A 92 15.15 -7.07 -17.63
CA ALA A 92 15.93 -8.02 -18.41
C ALA A 92 15.02 -8.99 -19.17
N GLU A 93 15.56 -9.68 -20.18
CA GLU A 93 14.79 -10.58 -21.04
C GLU A 93 14.14 -11.73 -20.26
N ASP A 94 14.91 -12.34 -19.35
CA ASP A 94 14.47 -13.43 -18.48
C ASP A 94 13.44 -12.98 -17.44
N GLU A 95 13.52 -11.73 -16.99
CA GLU A 95 12.51 -11.11 -16.12
C GLU A 95 11.22 -10.79 -16.88
N LEU A 96 11.33 -10.37 -18.15
CA LEU A 96 10.21 -10.09 -19.03
C LEU A 96 9.40 -11.36 -19.33
N GLU A 97 10.07 -12.47 -19.65
CA GLU A 97 9.41 -13.77 -19.89
C GLU A 97 8.61 -14.20 -18.65
N ARG A 98 9.23 -14.15 -17.46
CA ARG A 98 8.54 -14.44 -16.20
C ARG A 98 7.40 -13.46 -15.90
N TYR A 99 7.57 -12.19 -16.25
CA TYR A 99 6.52 -11.18 -16.07
C TYR A 99 5.30 -11.52 -16.95
N ILE A 100 5.54 -11.93 -18.19
CA ILE A 100 4.48 -12.36 -19.12
C ILE A 100 3.77 -13.58 -18.56
N ASP A 101 4.49 -14.63 -18.16
CA ASP A 101 3.92 -15.87 -17.60
C ASP A 101 3.08 -15.65 -16.34
N ASN A 102 3.44 -14.67 -15.50
CA ASN A 102 2.70 -14.37 -14.28
C ASN A 102 1.51 -13.43 -14.50
N THR A 103 1.55 -12.60 -15.55
CA THR A 103 0.55 -11.55 -15.81
C THR A 103 -0.54 -12.03 -16.77
N TYR A 104 -0.15 -12.83 -17.77
CA TYR A 104 -1.02 -13.35 -18.80
C TYR A 104 -1.33 -14.82 -18.52
N GLU A 105 -2.60 -15.21 -18.62
CA GLU A 105 -3.00 -16.62 -18.52
C GLU A 105 -2.71 -17.41 -19.81
N GLU A 106 -2.46 -16.69 -20.90
CA GLU A 106 -2.18 -17.24 -22.23
C GLU A 106 -0.67 -17.32 -22.50
N ASP A 107 -0.28 -18.18 -23.44
CA ASP A 107 1.11 -18.32 -23.86
C ASP A 107 1.68 -17.01 -24.42
N ALA A 108 3.00 -16.78 -24.27
CA ALA A 108 3.68 -15.58 -24.75
C ALA A 108 3.52 -15.33 -26.27
N ASP A 109 3.28 -16.39 -27.04
CA ASP A 109 3.03 -16.37 -28.49
C ASP A 109 1.57 -16.03 -28.86
N SER A 110 0.68 -15.86 -27.89
CA SER A 110 -0.73 -15.53 -28.15
C SER A 110 -0.87 -14.12 -28.76
N ILE A 111 -1.92 -13.93 -29.57
CA ILE A 111 -2.16 -12.66 -30.27
C ILE A 111 -2.76 -11.65 -29.29
N HIS A 112 -2.00 -10.62 -28.92
CA HIS A 112 -2.49 -9.55 -28.04
C HIS A 112 -3.40 -8.57 -28.80
N HIS A 113 -2.96 -8.12 -29.98
CA HIS A 113 -3.73 -7.18 -30.80
C HIS A 113 -3.25 -7.19 -32.25
N TRP A 114 -4.05 -6.57 -33.11
CA TRP A 114 -3.77 -6.45 -34.53
C TRP A 114 -3.37 -5.02 -34.89
N VAL A 115 -2.39 -4.90 -35.78
CA VAL A 115 -1.76 -3.63 -36.15
C VAL A 115 -1.72 -3.44 -37.66
N THR A 116 -1.95 -2.21 -38.12
CA THR A 116 -1.87 -1.87 -39.54
C THR A 116 -0.45 -1.95 -40.09
N GLN A 117 -0.31 -2.54 -41.26
CA GLN A 117 0.92 -2.48 -42.04
C GLN A 117 0.98 -1.20 -42.87
N ARG A 118 2.19 -0.75 -43.19
CA ARG A 118 2.40 0.42 -44.04
C ARG A 118 1.94 0.13 -45.46
N ILE A 119 0.90 0.84 -45.91
CA ILE A 119 0.42 0.74 -47.30
C ILE A 119 0.82 2.01 -48.05
N THR A 120 1.61 1.85 -49.11
CA THR A 120 2.02 2.92 -50.01
C THR A 120 1.29 2.86 -51.35
N ASP A 121 1.03 4.04 -51.93
CA ASP A 121 0.56 4.19 -53.31
C ASP A 121 1.69 3.90 -54.32
N THR A 122 1.33 3.66 -55.59
CA THR A 122 2.29 3.53 -56.72
C THR A 122 3.18 4.76 -56.90
N ARG A 123 2.77 5.92 -56.35
CA ARG A 123 3.51 7.19 -56.33
C ARG A 123 4.32 7.40 -55.04
N GLY A 124 4.44 6.39 -54.18
CA GLY A 124 5.22 6.42 -52.94
C GLY A 124 4.58 7.21 -51.78
N ARG A 125 3.32 7.65 -51.92
CA ARG A 125 2.58 8.33 -50.84
C ARG A 125 2.08 7.31 -49.83
N ILE A 126 2.19 7.61 -48.55
CA ILE A 126 1.68 6.77 -47.46
C ILE A 126 0.16 6.93 -47.41
N LEU A 127 -0.58 5.85 -47.66
CA LEU A 127 -2.04 5.81 -47.60
C LEU A 127 -2.54 5.42 -46.21
N VAL A 128 -1.88 4.44 -45.60
CA VAL A 128 -2.13 3.98 -44.23
C VAL A 128 -0.81 4.00 -43.47
N LYS A 129 -0.83 4.64 -42.30
CA LYS A 129 0.31 4.64 -41.38
C LYS A 129 0.46 3.25 -40.75
N GLU A 130 1.71 2.84 -40.53
CA GLU A 130 2.01 1.67 -39.73
C GLU A 130 1.67 1.89 -38.25
N ASP A 131 1.57 0.79 -37.50
CA ASP A 131 1.49 0.79 -36.04
C ASP A 131 0.22 1.41 -35.44
N ARG A 132 -0.89 1.41 -36.20
CA ARG A 132 -2.22 1.71 -35.65
C ARG A 132 -2.93 0.43 -35.23
N VAL A 133 -3.32 0.37 -33.96
CA VAL A 133 -4.16 -0.72 -33.41
C VAL A 133 -5.52 -0.73 -34.12
N VAL A 134 -5.88 -1.88 -34.69
CA VAL A 134 -7.13 -2.09 -35.41
C VAL A 134 -7.75 -3.43 -35.03
N GLY A 135 -9.04 -3.60 -35.34
CA GLY A 135 -9.69 -4.90 -35.23
C GLY A 135 -9.16 -5.89 -36.27
N GLU A 136 -9.32 -7.18 -36.00
CA GLU A 136 -8.87 -8.25 -36.88
C GLU A 136 -9.44 -8.13 -38.31
N ASP A 137 -10.70 -7.72 -38.46
CA ASP A 137 -11.38 -7.61 -39.75
C ASP A 137 -11.10 -6.28 -40.49
N TYR A 138 -10.06 -5.56 -40.10
CA TYR A 138 -9.72 -4.29 -40.70
C TYR A 138 -9.24 -4.46 -42.15
N THR A 139 -10.03 -3.93 -43.08
CA THR A 139 -9.70 -3.86 -44.50
C THR A 139 -9.54 -2.41 -44.93
N TYR A 140 -8.70 -2.21 -45.94
CA TYR A 140 -8.47 -0.90 -46.54
C TYR A 140 -8.72 -0.96 -48.04
N THR A 141 -9.61 -0.10 -48.50
CA THR A 141 -9.88 0.09 -49.94
C THR A 141 -9.07 1.29 -50.42
N ARG A 142 -8.25 1.09 -51.45
CA ARG A 142 -7.49 2.19 -52.06
C ARG A 142 -8.46 3.22 -52.67
N PRO A 143 -8.03 4.48 -52.85
CA PRO A 143 -8.81 5.48 -53.59
C PRO A 143 -9.18 5.06 -55.03
N ASP A 144 -8.46 4.08 -55.58
CA ASP A 144 -8.68 3.45 -56.90
C ASP A 144 -9.73 2.31 -56.87
N GLY A 145 -10.42 2.10 -55.74
CA GLY A 145 -11.45 1.06 -55.58
C GLY A 145 -10.92 -0.37 -55.41
N THR A 146 -9.61 -0.58 -55.50
CA THR A 146 -8.98 -1.88 -55.24
C THR A 146 -9.00 -2.20 -53.73
N LEU A 147 -9.61 -3.33 -53.36
CA LEU A 147 -9.54 -3.89 -52.01
C LEU A 147 -8.18 -4.55 -51.79
N ILE A 148 -7.50 -4.18 -50.72
CA ILE A 148 -6.28 -4.88 -50.29
C ILE A 148 -6.69 -6.01 -49.34
N PRO A 149 -6.19 -7.25 -49.55
CA PRO A 149 -6.52 -8.38 -48.68
C PRO A 149 -6.04 -8.15 -47.24
N LYS A 150 -6.74 -8.76 -46.28
CA LYS A 150 -6.45 -8.67 -44.83
C LYS A 150 -4.99 -8.92 -44.48
N GLU A 151 -4.36 -9.88 -45.16
CA GLU A 151 -2.96 -10.29 -44.94
C GLU A 151 -1.94 -9.17 -45.25
N GLU A 152 -2.28 -8.26 -46.16
CA GLU A 152 -1.44 -7.11 -46.52
C GLU A 152 -1.83 -5.84 -45.75
N THR A 153 -3.02 -5.79 -45.13
CA THR A 153 -3.48 -4.63 -44.36
C THR A 153 -3.14 -4.70 -42.89
N VAL A 154 -3.12 -5.90 -42.31
CA VAL A 154 -3.00 -6.11 -40.86
C VAL A 154 -1.97 -7.18 -40.54
N ARG A 155 -1.22 -6.99 -39.45
CA ARG A 155 -0.35 -8.02 -38.85
C ARG A 155 -0.78 -8.29 -37.40
N PRO A 156 -0.77 -9.56 -36.94
CA PRO A 156 -0.95 -9.84 -35.52
C PRO A 156 0.34 -9.46 -34.77
N ILE A 157 0.20 -8.96 -33.55
CA ILE A 157 1.30 -8.74 -32.61
C ILE A 157 1.11 -9.70 -31.43
N SER A 158 2.17 -10.45 -31.12
CA SER A 158 2.18 -11.37 -29.98
C SER A 158 2.23 -10.60 -28.64
N VAL A 159 1.84 -11.25 -27.54
CA VAL A 159 2.01 -10.69 -26.19
C VAL A 159 3.48 -10.35 -25.94
N TYR A 160 4.38 -11.27 -26.31
CA TYR A 160 5.82 -11.08 -26.19
C TYR A 160 6.34 -9.86 -26.95
N ASP A 161 5.97 -9.69 -28.22
CA ASP A 161 6.39 -8.54 -29.03
C ASP A 161 5.88 -7.23 -28.43
N HIS A 162 4.64 -7.21 -27.95
CA HIS A 162 4.03 -6.03 -27.35
C HIS A 162 4.74 -5.60 -26.05
N GLU A 163 5.05 -6.54 -25.17
CA GLU A 163 5.77 -6.25 -23.93
C GLU A 163 7.23 -5.89 -24.19
N THR A 164 7.88 -6.50 -25.19
CA THR A 164 9.23 -6.12 -25.64
C THR A 164 9.27 -4.69 -26.14
N MET A 165 8.30 -4.28 -26.97
CA MET A 165 8.20 -2.90 -27.46
C MET A 165 8.00 -1.89 -26.32
N LYS A 166 7.16 -2.22 -25.33
CA LYS A 166 7.00 -1.40 -24.12
C LYS A 166 8.30 -1.31 -23.33
N ASN A 167 9.02 -2.41 -23.20
CA ASN A 167 10.28 -2.47 -22.48
C ASN A 167 11.36 -1.62 -23.17
N ASP A 168 11.46 -1.70 -24.50
CA ASP A 168 12.38 -0.90 -25.30
C ASP A 168 12.05 0.59 -25.26
N TYR A 169 10.76 0.95 -25.18
CA TYR A 169 10.36 2.32 -24.92
C TYR A 169 10.89 2.82 -23.55
N LYS A 170 10.77 2.01 -22.50
CA LYS A 170 11.29 2.31 -21.15
C LYS A 170 12.82 2.42 -21.10
N ARG A 171 13.56 1.80 -22.03
CA ARG A 171 15.04 1.93 -22.10
C ARG A 171 15.49 3.35 -22.38
N ASN A 172 14.67 4.15 -23.05
CA ASN A 172 15.02 5.53 -23.41
C ASN A 172 14.68 6.47 -22.27
N ILE A 173 15.72 6.99 -21.61
CA ILE A 173 15.59 7.90 -20.48
C ILE A 173 16.33 9.21 -20.73
N TYR A 174 15.91 10.25 -20.02
CA TYR A 174 16.59 11.54 -19.98
C TYR A 174 17.42 11.65 -18.70
N LEU A 175 18.70 11.99 -18.86
CA LEU A 175 19.64 12.18 -17.76
C LEU A 175 20.09 13.62 -17.70
N LEU A 176 20.21 14.17 -16.49
CA LEU A 176 20.79 15.50 -16.31
C LEU A 176 22.27 15.50 -16.73
N LYS A 177 22.75 16.59 -17.31
CA LYS A 177 24.19 16.77 -17.54
C LYS A 177 24.92 16.89 -16.21
N LYS A 178 26.14 16.35 -16.15
CA LYS A 178 26.95 16.32 -14.93
C LYS A 178 27.20 17.71 -14.33
N GLU A 179 27.29 18.72 -15.19
CA GLU A 179 27.53 20.11 -14.81
C GLU A 179 26.42 20.71 -13.94
N PHE A 180 25.17 20.25 -14.08
CA PHE A 180 24.01 20.81 -13.38
C PHE A 180 23.66 20.06 -12.09
N ILE A 181 24.37 18.98 -11.73
CA ILE A 181 24.05 18.16 -10.55
C ILE A 181 24.09 18.99 -9.26
N ASN A 182 25.14 19.80 -9.09
CA ASN A 182 25.33 20.53 -7.83
C ASN A 182 24.20 21.55 -7.61
N GLY A 183 23.84 22.31 -8.65
CA GLY A 183 22.71 23.25 -8.59
C GLY A 183 21.37 22.53 -8.37
N PHE A 184 21.18 21.38 -9.01
CA PHE A 184 20.00 20.54 -8.80
C PHE A 184 19.88 20.07 -7.34
N ILE A 185 20.96 19.62 -6.72
CA ILE A 185 20.95 19.18 -5.30
C ILE A 185 20.64 20.34 -4.36
N GLU A 186 21.21 21.52 -4.60
CA GLU A 186 20.95 22.72 -3.80
C GLU A 186 19.49 23.18 -3.89
N GLU A 187 18.95 23.22 -5.11
CA GLU A 187 17.53 23.55 -5.34
C GLU A 187 16.62 22.49 -4.72
N PHE A 188 16.94 21.21 -4.91
CA PHE A 188 16.19 20.09 -4.31
C PHE A 188 16.15 20.20 -2.78
N SER A 189 17.30 20.44 -2.14
CA SER A 189 17.37 20.63 -0.68
C SER A 189 16.53 21.82 -0.21
N THR A 190 16.55 22.91 -0.97
CA THR A 190 15.78 24.13 -0.66
C THR A 190 14.27 23.87 -0.77
N LEU A 191 13.83 23.16 -1.81
CA LEU A 191 12.42 22.81 -2.03
C LEU A 191 11.90 21.77 -1.04
N CYS A 192 12.76 20.84 -0.59
CA CYS A 192 12.41 19.85 0.42
C CYS A 192 12.08 20.50 1.77
N GLY A 193 12.81 21.55 2.15
CA GLY A 193 12.67 22.26 3.41
C GLY A 193 11.26 22.78 3.69
N TYR A 194 10.87 22.83 4.96
CA TYR A 194 9.61 23.48 5.33
C TYR A 194 9.74 25.00 5.20
N LEU A 195 8.66 25.63 4.74
CA LEU A 195 8.49 27.06 4.91
C LEU A 195 8.21 27.35 6.39
N PRO A 196 8.65 28.50 6.92
CA PRO A 196 8.40 28.86 8.30
C PRO A 196 6.90 28.94 8.57
N ASN A 197 6.41 28.14 9.51
CA ASN A 197 5.03 28.16 9.97
C ASN A 197 4.97 27.88 11.48
N SER A 198 3.79 28.03 12.11
CA SER A 198 3.62 27.81 13.54
C SER A 198 3.78 26.35 14.00
N GLU A 199 3.88 25.40 13.06
CA GLU A 199 4.02 23.97 13.33
C GLU A 199 5.46 23.49 13.14
N THR A 200 6.34 24.31 12.57
CA THR A 200 7.77 24.05 12.44
C THR A 200 8.45 24.61 13.67
N ASP A 201 9.25 23.78 14.34
CA ASP A 201 10.13 24.26 15.40
C ASP A 201 11.28 25.07 14.77
N ASP A 202 11.45 26.32 15.18
CA ASP A 202 12.49 27.23 14.69
C ASP A 202 13.91 26.71 14.98
N THR A 203 14.08 25.83 15.97
CA THR A 203 15.40 25.34 16.41
C THR A 203 15.80 24.06 15.69
N THR A 204 14.88 23.09 15.59
CA THR A 204 15.16 21.79 14.94
C THR A 204 14.72 21.73 13.48
N GLY A 205 13.90 22.68 13.01
CA GLY A 205 13.27 22.64 11.69
C GLY A 205 12.29 21.47 11.51
N ALA A 206 12.04 20.69 12.57
CA ALA A 206 11.16 19.55 12.53
C ALA A 206 9.71 20.03 12.62
N LYS A 207 8.86 19.48 11.74
CA LYS A 207 7.43 19.78 11.79
C LYS A 207 6.77 18.94 12.88
N LYS A 208 5.99 19.58 13.75
CA LYS A 208 5.17 18.95 14.79
C LYS A 208 3.75 19.52 14.75
N SER A 209 2.78 18.71 14.37
CA SER A 209 1.37 19.07 14.51
C SER A 209 0.93 18.86 15.96
N LEU A 210 0.66 19.95 16.66
CA LEU A 210 0.07 19.90 18.00
C LEU A 210 -1.41 19.51 17.88
N ASN A 211 -1.90 18.64 18.77
CA ASN A 211 -3.31 18.24 18.87
C ASN A 211 -3.89 17.45 17.68
N THR A 212 -3.09 16.74 16.89
CA THR A 212 -3.64 15.72 15.99
C THR A 212 -4.08 14.49 16.80
N THR A 213 -5.39 14.34 16.98
CA THR A 213 -6.00 13.12 17.49
C THR A 213 -6.08 12.14 16.32
N GLN A 214 -5.32 11.06 16.39
CA GLN A 214 -5.50 9.97 15.44
C GLN A 214 -6.84 9.30 15.75
N GLU A 215 -7.76 9.28 14.79
CA GLU A 215 -8.87 8.33 14.82
C GLU A 215 -8.30 6.93 14.58
N GLN A 216 -7.86 6.29 15.66
CA GLN A 216 -7.52 4.87 15.61
C GLN A 216 -8.82 4.11 15.83
N PHE A 217 -9.32 3.44 14.79
CA PHE A 217 -10.28 2.35 14.96
C PHE A 217 -9.56 1.25 15.77
N GLN A 218 -9.75 1.25 17.09
CA GLN A 218 -9.28 0.15 17.93
C GLN A 218 -10.17 -1.06 17.67
N THR A 219 -9.69 -2.02 16.87
CA THR A 219 -10.42 -3.27 16.63
C THR A 219 -10.32 -4.24 17.80
N VAL A 220 -9.32 -4.13 18.69
CA VAL A 220 -9.19 -5.02 19.85
C VAL A 220 -8.63 -4.26 21.05
N LYS A 221 -9.39 -4.24 22.16
CA LYS A 221 -8.87 -3.82 23.46
C LYS A 221 -7.92 -4.91 23.98
N PRO A 222 -6.69 -4.58 24.44
CA PRO A 222 -5.73 -5.59 24.89
C PRO A 222 -6.14 -6.32 26.18
N THR A 223 -7.11 -5.80 26.93
CA THR A 223 -7.67 -6.45 28.11
C THR A 223 -9.13 -6.06 28.28
N TYR A 224 -9.98 -7.04 28.59
CA TYR A 224 -11.32 -6.83 29.11
C TYR A 224 -11.23 -6.94 30.63
N SER A 225 -11.53 -5.87 31.35
CA SER A 225 -11.85 -5.96 32.77
C SER A 225 -13.27 -5.45 32.97
N THR A 226 -14.12 -6.27 33.56
CA THR A 226 -15.39 -5.82 34.14
C THR A 226 -15.06 -5.32 35.54
N ASN A 227 -14.73 -4.04 35.67
CA ASN A 227 -14.62 -3.41 36.97
C ASN A 227 -16.04 -3.29 37.55
N ILE A 228 -16.48 -4.31 38.26
CA ILE A 228 -17.72 -4.32 39.04
C ILE A 228 -17.34 -3.85 40.44
N GLY A 229 -17.96 -2.76 40.91
CA GLY A 229 -17.74 -2.22 42.27
C GLY A 229 -17.26 -0.77 42.36
N GLU A 230 -17.00 -0.08 41.24
CA GLU A 230 -16.78 1.36 41.25
C GLU A 230 -18.14 2.08 41.39
N THR A 231 -18.55 2.38 42.63
CA THR A 231 -19.69 3.26 42.90
C THR A 231 -19.19 4.70 43.06
N SER A 232 -19.92 5.66 42.51
CA SER A 232 -19.67 7.09 42.79
C SER A 232 -19.71 7.33 44.29
N SER A 233 -18.71 8.02 44.83
CA SER A 233 -18.52 8.29 46.26
C SER A 233 -19.63 9.17 46.84
N ILE A 234 -20.77 8.58 47.19
CA ILE A 234 -21.73 9.08 48.18
C ILE A 234 -22.13 7.89 49.04
N GLU A 235 -21.80 7.98 50.33
CA GLU A 235 -22.04 7.00 51.39
C GLU A 235 -23.43 6.34 51.36
N PHE A 236 -23.52 5.01 51.57
CA PHE A 236 -23.97 4.41 52.85
C PHE A 236 -24.07 2.87 52.75
N ALA A 237 -23.37 2.19 53.67
CA ALA A 237 -23.59 0.85 54.25
C ALA A 237 -24.29 -0.27 53.44
N SER A 238 -23.49 -1.24 52.99
CA SER A 238 -23.59 -2.63 53.45
C SER A 238 -22.29 -3.36 53.08
N GLU A 239 -21.69 -4.07 54.05
CA GLU A 239 -20.53 -4.93 53.81
C GLU A 239 -20.97 -6.10 52.91
N ALA A 240 -20.80 -5.94 51.60
CA ALA A 240 -20.74 -7.06 50.69
C ALA A 240 -19.27 -7.47 50.58
N ASP A 241 -18.98 -8.73 50.91
CA ASP A 241 -17.66 -9.31 50.77
C ASP A 241 -17.31 -9.39 49.27
N TYR A 242 -16.43 -8.50 48.83
CA TYR A 242 -15.90 -8.47 47.46
C TYR A 242 -14.48 -9.06 47.46
N SER A 243 -14.35 -10.35 47.75
CA SER A 243 -13.13 -11.10 47.44
C SER A 243 -13.17 -11.59 45.98
N SER A 244 -12.07 -11.41 45.24
CA SER A 244 -11.97 -11.93 43.88
C SER A 244 -11.87 -13.45 43.91
N ARG A 245 -12.76 -14.15 43.22
CA ARG A 245 -12.68 -15.60 43.02
C ARG A 245 -12.25 -15.88 41.58
N GLU A 246 -11.20 -16.68 41.44
CA GLU A 246 -10.79 -17.30 40.18
C GLU A 246 -11.58 -18.61 40.02
N PHE A 247 -12.17 -18.85 38.85
CA PHE A 247 -12.89 -20.08 38.55
C PHE A 247 -12.15 -20.83 37.43
N ASP A 248 -11.61 -22.01 37.73
CA ASP A 248 -11.04 -22.96 36.75
C ASP A 248 -12.14 -23.95 36.33
N THR A 249 -12.28 -24.19 35.03
CA THR A 249 -13.36 -25.00 34.44
C THR A 249 -13.15 -26.52 34.53
N SER A 250 -12.16 -26.96 35.31
CA SER A 250 -11.70 -28.35 35.35
C SER A 250 -12.11 -29.15 36.60
N ALA A 251 -12.88 -28.57 37.52
CA ALA A 251 -13.35 -29.24 38.75
C ALA A 251 -14.88 -29.24 38.88
N ALA A 252 -15.43 -30.31 39.46
CA ALA A 252 -16.87 -30.51 39.63
C ALA A 252 -17.49 -29.39 40.49
N SER A 253 -18.68 -28.93 40.07
CA SER A 253 -19.15 -27.58 40.36
C SER A 253 -19.81 -27.35 41.72
N ILE A 254 -19.94 -28.35 42.61
CA ILE A 254 -20.52 -28.20 43.96
C ILE A 254 -20.02 -29.36 44.86
N GLU A 255 -19.43 -29.08 46.02
CA GLU A 255 -19.09 -30.08 47.04
C GLU A 255 -20.03 -30.02 48.27
N ALA A 256 -20.04 -31.09 49.07
CA ALA A 256 -20.90 -31.17 50.26
C ALA A 256 -20.46 -30.14 51.32
N GLY A 257 -21.40 -29.28 51.75
CA GLY A 257 -21.13 -28.18 52.67
C GLY A 257 -21.07 -26.79 52.03
N ASP A 258 -21.14 -26.69 50.70
CA ASP A 258 -21.20 -25.39 50.02
C ASP A 258 -22.54 -24.68 50.26
N VAL A 259 -22.50 -23.35 50.42
CA VAL A 259 -23.69 -22.49 50.56
C VAL A 259 -24.11 -22.01 49.17
N LEU A 260 -25.33 -22.35 48.76
CA LEU A 260 -25.92 -21.89 47.51
C LEU A 260 -26.39 -20.43 47.63
N SER A 261 -26.58 -19.76 46.49
CA SER A 261 -26.95 -18.34 46.42
C SER A 261 -28.31 -17.98 47.04
N ASP A 262 -29.12 -18.98 47.43
CA ASP A 262 -30.36 -18.82 48.18
C ASP A 262 -30.15 -18.95 49.71
N GLY A 263 -28.89 -19.09 50.16
CA GLY A 263 -28.50 -19.20 51.57
C GLY A 263 -28.64 -20.61 52.18
N SER A 264 -29.06 -21.61 51.40
CA SER A 264 -29.09 -23.01 51.83
C SER A 264 -27.72 -23.69 51.68
N THR A 265 -27.36 -24.58 52.60
CA THR A 265 -26.16 -25.42 52.50
C THR A 265 -26.50 -26.76 51.86
N VAL A 266 -25.61 -27.27 51.01
CA VAL A 266 -25.73 -28.61 50.41
C VAL A 266 -25.70 -29.66 51.52
N VAL A 267 -26.80 -30.41 51.65
CA VAL A 267 -27.09 -31.31 52.77
C VAL A 267 -26.08 -32.45 52.91
N THR A 268 -25.44 -32.55 54.08
CA THR A 268 -24.62 -33.70 54.50
C THR A 268 -25.54 -34.86 54.91
N SER A 269 -25.78 -35.81 54.00
CA SER A 269 -26.61 -36.98 54.32
C SER A 269 -25.81 -38.06 55.07
N ASN A 270 -25.77 -37.99 56.40
CA ASN A 270 -25.52 -39.15 57.25
C ASN A 270 -26.87 -39.73 57.71
N THR A 271 -27.33 -40.78 57.02
CA THR A 271 -28.22 -41.87 57.50
C THR A 271 -29.53 -41.53 58.24
N THR A 272 -30.63 -42.04 57.65
CA THR A 272 -31.77 -42.70 58.32
C THR A 272 -33.03 -41.89 58.64
N ALA A 273 -34.11 -42.37 58.01
CA ALA A 273 -35.52 -42.40 58.42
C ALA A 273 -36.44 -41.19 58.15
N GLY A 274 -37.60 -41.52 57.57
CA GLY A 274 -38.87 -40.95 58.01
C GLY A 274 -39.60 -40.07 57.00
N VAL A 275 -40.27 -40.72 56.05
CA VAL A 275 -41.65 -40.46 55.58
C VAL A 275 -42.28 -39.12 55.99
N SER A 276 -42.74 -38.32 55.01
CA SER A 276 -44.19 -38.13 54.72
C SER A 276 -44.36 -37.12 53.59
N ASP A 277 -44.94 -37.63 52.51
CA ASP A 277 -45.58 -36.93 51.40
C ASP A 277 -46.84 -36.21 51.91
N ASP A 278 -47.07 -34.95 51.53
CA ASP A 278 -48.42 -34.39 51.49
C ASP A 278 -48.52 -33.19 50.53
N GLY A 279 -49.53 -33.20 49.66
CA GLY A 279 -50.06 -31.98 49.05
C GLY A 279 -49.89 -31.76 47.55
N SER A 280 -50.30 -32.71 46.72
CA SER A 280 -50.47 -32.56 45.26
C SER A 280 -51.46 -31.45 44.87
N THR A 281 -51.24 -30.74 43.76
CA THR A 281 -52.31 -30.53 42.75
C THR A 281 -51.74 -30.51 41.34
N THR A 282 -52.41 -31.29 40.49
CA THR A 282 -52.10 -31.61 39.10
C THR A 282 -53.04 -30.82 38.17
N ASN A 283 -52.46 -30.30 37.08
CA ASN A 283 -53.00 -30.08 35.73
C ASN A 283 -54.53 -29.99 35.53
N GLN A 284 -55.01 -28.82 35.07
CA GLN A 284 -56.38 -28.62 34.56
C GLN A 284 -56.32 -28.21 33.08
N TYR A 285 -56.95 -29.04 32.24
CA TYR A 285 -56.98 -28.99 30.78
C TYR A 285 -57.76 -27.82 30.16
N GLY A 286 -57.27 -27.36 29.00
CA GLY A 286 -58.02 -26.93 27.79
C GLY A 286 -58.56 -25.50 27.75
N SER A 287 -58.60 -24.75 26.65
CA SER A 287 -58.22 -25.00 25.25
C SER A 287 -58.26 -23.67 24.48
N SER A 288 -57.30 -23.44 23.59
CA SER A 288 -57.49 -22.93 22.22
C SER A 288 -56.20 -23.15 21.44
#